data_AF-A0A6V7UV79-F1
#
_entry.id   AF-A0A6V7UV79-F1
#
_cell.length_a   1.000
_cell.length_b   1.000
_cell.length_c   1.000
_cell.angle_alpha   90.00
_cell.angle_beta   90.00
_cell.angle_gamma   90.00
#
_symmetry.space_group_name_H-M   'P 1'
#
loop_
_entity.id
_entity.type
_entity.pdbx_description
1 polymer ?
#
loop_
_entity_poly.entity_id
_entity_poly.type
_entity_poly.pdbx_seq_one_letter_code
_entity_poly.pdbx_strand_id
1 'polypeptide(L)'
;MKALCLGDIPTYKIDEMMKNLAIINPHSSEEQLNVLKRNQIVPSYLPKCELITKTNAERLIAMLKLTGSPAPFDLLNNQLRSLLLPLKVAHDCFGGCKGYLYPTLTPNPCLECKTCHNMFKPEDFCLHTHSPTNGKNTCFWGFDATNWPYYIRIDDETTEGDELILFNRNQTLEEEENRLAIFIQTYLARQQQQSIP
;
A
#
# COMPACT_ATOMS: atom_id res chain seq x y z
N MET A 1 9.51 7.28 -29.60
CA MET A 1 8.60 6.37 -28.87
C MET A 1 9.17 6.20 -27.46
N LYS A 2 8.52 6.75 -26.43
CA LYS A 2 8.87 6.50 -25.02
C LYS A 2 7.99 5.32 -24.61
N ALA A 3 8.55 4.22 -24.13
CA ALA A 3 7.74 3.10 -23.67
C ALA A 3 8.37 2.52 -22.40
N LEU A 4 7.70 2.75 -21.28
CA LEU A 4 7.86 1.89 -20.11
C LEU A 4 7.06 0.61 -20.40
N CYS A 5 7.70 -0.55 -20.35
CA CYS A 5 7.03 -1.84 -20.55
C CYS A 5 6.83 -2.50 -19.18
N LEU A 6 5.57 -2.73 -18.78
CA LEU A 6 5.22 -3.38 -17.51
C LEU A 6 4.55 -4.74 -17.76
N GLY A 7 5.26 -5.64 -18.42
CA GLY A 7 4.75 -6.94 -18.85
C GLY A 7 3.60 -6.76 -19.85
N ASP A 8 2.46 -7.39 -19.58
CA ASP A 8 1.29 -7.40 -20.49
C ASP A 8 0.45 -6.11 -20.44
N ILE A 9 0.84 -5.12 -19.65
CA ILE A 9 0.10 -3.86 -19.57
C ILE A 9 0.36 -3.02 -20.84
N PRO A 10 -0.69 -2.64 -21.58
CA PRO A 10 -0.54 -1.79 -22.75
C PRO A 10 0.06 -0.42 -22.39
N THR A 11 0.96 0.09 -23.23
CA THR A 11 1.66 1.36 -23.01
C THR A 11 0.72 2.56 -22.86
N TYR A 12 -0.40 2.59 -23.59
CA TYR A 12 -1.38 3.68 -23.48
C TYR A 12 -1.98 3.77 -22.07
N LYS A 13 -2.21 2.63 -21.40
CA LYS A 13 -2.76 2.57 -20.03
C LYS A 13 -1.73 3.07 -19.02
N ILE A 14 -0.45 2.76 -19.25
CA ILE A 14 0.66 3.24 -18.43
C ILE A 14 0.77 4.77 -18.55
N ASP A 15 0.74 5.30 -19.78
CA ASP A 15 0.80 6.74 -20.05
C ASP A 15 -0.40 7.49 -19.44
N GLU A 16 -1.60 6.91 -19.54
CA GLU A 16 -2.81 7.47 -18.92
C GLU A 16 -2.68 7.51 -17.39
N MET A 17 -2.21 6.43 -16.76
CA MET A 17 -2.04 6.39 -15.31
C MET A 17 -0.94 7.33 -14.82
N MET A 18 0.17 7.44 -15.55
CA MET A 18 1.20 8.44 -15.23
C MET A 18 0.64 9.87 -15.25
N LYS A 19 -0.20 10.21 -16.24
CA LYS A 19 -0.89 11.51 -16.29
C LYS A 19 -1.84 11.69 -15.11
N ASN A 20 -2.65 10.67 -14.81
CA ASN A 20 -3.62 10.73 -13.70
C ASN A 20 -2.95 10.89 -12.34
N LEU A 21 -1.75 10.32 -12.16
CA LEU A 21 -0.95 10.42 -10.94
C LEU A 21 -0.01 11.64 -10.92
N ALA A 22 -0.02 12.46 -11.97
CA ALA A 22 0.89 13.59 -12.16
C ALA A 22 2.38 13.19 -12.02
N ILE A 23 2.75 12.00 -12.52
CA ILE A 23 4.13 11.50 -12.47
C ILE A 23 4.93 12.17 -13.58
N ILE A 24 5.97 12.91 -13.20
CA ILE A 24 6.93 13.53 -14.10
C ILE A 24 8.28 12.85 -13.88
N ASN A 25 8.81 12.26 -14.94
CA ASN A 25 10.08 11.54 -14.90
C ASN A 25 11.22 12.47 -15.37
N PRO A 26 12.26 12.70 -14.55
CA PRO A 26 13.44 13.42 -15.01
C PRO A 26 14.18 12.61 -16.07
N HIS A 27 14.88 13.31 -16.96
CA HIS A 27 15.83 12.67 -17.87
C HIS A 27 17.09 12.24 -17.11
N SER A 28 17.64 11.09 -17.49
CA SER A 28 18.95 10.65 -17.01
C SER A 28 20.05 11.61 -17.47
N SER A 29 21.03 11.89 -16.62
CA SER A 29 22.29 12.49 -17.06
C SER A 29 23.04 11.54 -18.01
N GLU A 30 24.02 12.06 -18.76
CA GLU A 30 24.85 11.24 -19.63
C GLU A 30 25.62 10.17 -18.85
N GLU A 31 26.13 10.52 -17.67
CA GLU A 31 26.82 9.60 -16.78
C GLU A 31 25.89 8.46 -16.31
N GLN A 32 24.68 8.80 -15.87
CA GLN A 32 23.67 7.82 -15.47
C GLN A 32 23.29 6.89 -16.64
N LEU A 33 23.06 7.45 -17.84
CA LEU A 33 22.74 6.68 -19.03
C LEU A 33 23.88 5.71 -19.40
N ASN A 34 25.13 6.14 -19.29
CA ASN A 34 26.30 5.30 -19.55
C ASN A 34 26.42 4.15 -18.53
N VAL A 35 26.09 4.40 -17.26
CA VAL A 35 26.00 3.34 -16.24
C VAL A 35 24.91 2.34 -16.61
N LEU A 36 23.72 2.78 -17.00
CA LEU A 36 22.63 1.89 -17.40
C LEU A 36 22.97 1.04 -18.63
N LYS A 37 23.64 1.64 -19.63
CA LYS A 37 24.11 0.92 -20.83
C LYS A 37 25.16 -0.14 -20.51
N ARG A 38 26.16 0.21 -19.68
CA ARG A 38 27.23 -0.73 -19.28
C ARG A 38 26.67 -1.94 -18.52
N ASN A 39 25.63 -1.72 -17.71
CA ASN A 39 24.94 -2.78 -16.98
C ASN A 39 23.82 -3.46 -17.79
N GLN A 40 23.68 -3.15 -19.09
CA GLN A 40 22.69 -3.75 -20.00
C GLN A 40 21.23 -3.58 -19.53
N ILE A 41 20.94 -2.57 -18.71
CA ILE A 41 19.57 -2.23 -18.27
C ILE A 41 18.80 -1.57 -19.42
N VAL A 42 19.50 -0.82 -20.28
CA VAL A 42 18.95 -0.19 -21.48
C VAL A 42 19.82 -0.50 -22.70
N PRO A 43 19.29 -0.43 -23.94
CA PRO A 43 20.08 -0.66 -25.15
C PRO A 43 21.24 0.34 -25.30
N SER A 44 22.39 -0.13 -25.80
CA SER A 44 23.60 0.68 -25.96
C SER A 44 23.41 1.89 -26.89
N TYR A 45 22.54 1.77 -27.89
CA TYR A 45 22.21 2.82 -28.86
C TYR A 45 21.22 3.87 -28.34
N LEU A 46 20.65 3.70 -27.13
CA LEU A 46 19.62 4.60 -26.63
C LEU A 46 20.21 6.01 -26.40
N PRO A 47 19.68 7.08 -27.03
CA PRO A 47 20.26 8.42 -26.91
C PRO A 47 19.88 9.12 -25.60
N LYS A 48 18.74 8.77 -25.01
CA LYS A 48 18.23 9.33 -23.75
C LYS A 48 17.29 8.35 -23.06
N CYS A 49 17.22 8.42 -21.75
CA CYS A 49 16.29 7.66 -20.93
C CYS A 49 15.59 8.60 -19.93
N GLU A 50 14.43 8.17 -19.45
CA GLU A 50 13.72 8.81 -18.35
C GLU A 50 13.84 7.91 -17.12
N LEU A 51 14.03 8.54 -15.96
CA LEU A 51 14.15 7.86 -14.69
C LEU A 51 12.85 8.00 -13.91
N ILE A 52 12.46 6.95 -13.19
CA ILE A 52 11.33 6.97 -12.27
C ILE A 52 11.85 6.71 -10.86
N THR A 53 11.37 7.48 -9.88
CA THR A 53 11.70 7.25 -8.47
C THR A 53 11.01 5.99 -7.97
N LYS A 54 11.59 5.31 -6.96
CA LYS A 54 10.97 4.13 -6.34
C LYS A 54 9.53 4.40 -5.90
N THR A 55 9.29 5.51 -5.19
CA THR A 55 7.95 5.96 -4.78
C THR A 55 6.97 6.01 -5.96
N ASN A 56 7.34 6.66 -7.07
CA ASN A 56 6.44 6.79 -8.22
C ASN A 56 6.24 5.46 -8.95
N ALA A 57 7.26 4.59 -8.99
CA ALA A 57 7.13 3.25 -9.53
C ALA A 57 6.12 2.41 -8.71
N GLU A 58 6.21 2.45 -7.38
CA GLU A 58 5.28 1.75 -6.49
C GLU A 58 3.84 2.26 -6.64
N ARG A 59 3.64 3.60 -6.66
CA ARG A 59 2.33 4.21 -6.93
C ARG A 59 1.75 3.78 -8.28
N LEU A 60 2.56 3.82 -9.33
CA LEU A 60 2.13 3.49 -10.69
C LEU A 60 1.73 2.00 -10.79
N ILE A 61 2.55 1.11 -10.23
CA ILE A 61 2.28 -0.33 -10.22
C ILE A 61 1.03 -0.62 -9.40
N ALA A 62 0.85 0.02 -8.24
CA ALA A 62 -0.33 -0.16 -7.42
C ALA A 62 -1.61 0.21 -8.19
N MET A 63 -1.67 1.38 -8.82
CA MET A 63 -2.87 1.77 -9.59
C MET A 63 -3.14 0.86 -10.80
N LEU A 64 -2.11 0.26 -11.37
CA LEU A 64 -2.24 -0.58 -12.56
C LEU A 64 -2.58 -2.04 -12.25
N LYS A 65 -2.05 -2.59 -11.15
CA LYS A 65 -2.07 -4.02 -10.84
C LYS A 65 -2.67 -4.38 -9.50
N LEU A 66 -2.67 -3.46 -8.52
CA LEU A 66 -3.14 -3.80 -7.18
C LEU A 66 -4.66 -3.93 -7.17
N THR A 67 -5.10 -5.18 -7.19
CA THR A 67 -6.49 -5.57 -6.94
C THR A 67 -6.51 -6.32 -5.62
N GLY A 68 -7.16 -5.75 -4.61
CA GLY A 68 -7.38 -6.50 -3.37
C GLY A 68 -8.27 -7.72 -3.63
N SER A 69 -8.18 -8.72 -2.76
CA SER A 69 -9.07 -9.89 -2.82
C SER A 69 -10.37 -9.58 -2.09
N PRO A 70 -11.54 -10.03 -2.56
CA PRO A 70 -12.78 -9.83 -1.81
C PRO A 70 -12.65 -10.44 -0.40
N ALA A 71 -13.19 -9.75 0.61
CA ALA A 71 -13.28 -10.32 1.94
C ALA A 71 -14.04 -11.67 1.90
N PRO A 72 -13.56 -12.71 2.63
CA PRO A 72 -14.32 -13.93 2.82
C PRO A 72 -15.76 -13.63 3.20
N PHE A 73 -16.72 -14.37 2.64
CA PHE A 73 -18.15 -14.14 2.87
C PHE A 73 -18.50 -14.16 4.38
N ASP A 74 -17.82 -15.01 5.14
CA ASP A 74 -17.95 -15.09 6.61
C ASP A 74 -17.50 -13.80 7.31
N LEU A 75 -16.45 -13.14 6.81
CA LEU A 75 -16.06 -11.82 7.31
C LEU A 75 -17.04 -10.74 6.89
N LEU A 76 -17.88 -10.93 5.87
CA LEU A 76 -18.89 -9.95 5.49
C LEU A 76 -20.06 -9.90 6.51
N ASN A 77 -20.17 -10.88 7.41
CA ASN A 77 -21.16 -10.88 8.48
C ASN A 77 -20.72 -10.03 9.68
N ASN A 78 -21.45 -8.95 9.98
CA ASN A 78 -21.19 -8.01 11.07
C ASN A 78 -20.99 -8.67 12.45
N GLN A 79 -21.64 -9.80 12.71
CA GLN A 79 -21.46 -10.55 13.96
C GLN A 79 -20.07 -11.21 14.03
N LEU A 80 -19.64 -11.87 12.95
CA LEU A 80 -18.33 -12.52 12.88
C LEU A 80 -17.20 -11.48 12.88
N ARG A 81 -17.36 -10.34 12.19
CA ARG A 81 -16.42 -9.21 12.28
C ARG A 81 -16.18 -8.78 13.72
N SER A 82 -17.25 -8.67 14.51
CA SER A 82 -17.17 -8.21 15.89
C SER A 82 -16.46 -9.21 16.79
N LEU A 83 -16.66 -10.51 16.55
CA LEU A 83 -16.03 -11.61 17.31
C LEU A 83 -14.52 -11.73 17.06
N LEU A 84 -14.03 -11.31 15.90
CA LEU A 84 -12.61 -11.34 15.57
C LEU A 84 -11.80 -10.19 16.18
N LEU A 85 -12.47 -9.29 16.90
CA LEU A 85 -11.85 -8.14 17.58
C LEU A 85 -10.87 -7.37 16.67
N PRO A 86 -11.30 -6.89 15.49
CA PRO A 86 -10.41 -6.17 14.58
C PRO A 86 -9.92 -4.86 15.22
N LEU A 87 -8.72 -4.45 14.84
CA LEU A 87 -8.20 -3.12 15.13
C LEU A 87 -8.62 -2.18 14.00
N LYS A 88 -9.11 -1.00 14.34
CA LYS A 88 -9.32 0.05 13.34
C LYS A 88 -7.99 0.69 13.03
N VAL A 89 -7.67 0.78 11.74
CA VAL A 89 -6.39 1.29 11.30
C VAL A 89 -6.52 2.26 10.14
N ALA A 90 -5.55 3.14 10.02
CA ALA A 90 -5.43 4.10 8.95
C ALA A 90 -3.98 4.24 8.49
N HIS A 91 -3.79 4.71 7.26
CA HIS A 91 -2.53 5.27 6.78
C HIS A 91 -2.82 6.53 5.94
N ASP A 92 -1.84 7.42 5.78
CA ASP A 92 -1.99 8.66 4.99
C ASP A 92 -1.23 8.63 3.66
N CYS A 93 -0.62 7.49 3.32
CA CYS A 93 0.11 7.35 2.06
C CYS A 93 -0.82 7.61 0.87
N PHE A 94 -0.40 8.47 -0.05
CA PHE A 94 -1.06 8.71 -1.34
C PHE A 94 -2.52 9.18 -1.29
N GLY A 95 -2.94 9.84 -0.22
CA GLY A 95 -4.34 10.25 0.00
C GLY A 95 -5.05 9.40 1.05
N GLY A 96 -4.36 8.37 1.55
CA GLY A 96 -4.74 7.56 2.70
C GLY A 96 -5.81 6.52 2.41
N CYS A 97 -5.99 5.66 3.41
CA CYS A 97 -7.05 4.68 3.48
C CYS A 97 -7.32 4.32 4.95
N LYS A 98 -8.57 3.98 5.23
CA LYS A 98 -9.03 3.46 6.53
C LYS A 98 -9.52 2.04 6.38
N GLY A 99 -9.37 1.24 7.43
CA GLY A 99 -9.66 -0.18 7.36
C GLY A 99 -9.68 -0.89 8.70
N TYR A 100 -9.82 -2.20 8.61
CA TYR A 100 -9.88 -3.11 9.74
C TYR A 100 -8.75 -4.13 9.62
N LEU A 101 -7.91 -4.21 10.64
CA LEU A 101 -6.88 -5.23 10.76
C LEU A 101 -7.44 -6.42 11.54
N TYR A 102 -7.31 -7.61 10.96
CA TYR A 102 -7.67 -8.89 11.55
C TYR A 102 -6.40 -9.72 11.82
N PRO A 103 -5.79 -9.61 13.02
CA PRO A 103 -4.51 -10.28 13.32
C PRO A 103 -4.51 -11.80 13.09
N THR A 104 -5.66 -12.44 13.33
CA THR A 104 -5.87 -13.89 13.23
C THR A 104 -5.82 -14.44 11.81
N LEU A 105 -5.93 -13.59 10.78
CA LEU A 105 -5.92 -14.01 9.37
C LEU A 105 -4.52 -14.11 8.76
N THR A 106 -3.48 -13.66 9.48
CA THR A 106 -2.10 -13.77 9.00
C THR A 106 -1.67 -15.23 8.80
N PRO A 107 -0.86 -15.55 7.77
CA PRO A 107 -0.15 -14.65 6.85
C PRO A 107 -0.92 -14.26 5.56
N ASN A 108 -2.22 -14.58 5.48
CA ASN A 108 -3.07 -14.15 4.36
C ASN A 108 -3.34 -12.63 4.43
N PRO A 109 -3.88 -12.01 3.36
CA PRO A 109 -4.42 -10.65 3.44
C PRO A 109 -5.29 -10.47 4.69
N CYS A 110 -4.89 -9.54 5.55
CA CYS A 110 -5.45 -9.38 6.89
C CYS A 110 -5.96 -7.95 7.17
N LEU A 111 -5.81 -7.05 6.20
CA LEU A 111 -6.28 -5.67 6.26
C LEU A 111 -7.42 -5.48 5.28
N GLU A 112 -8.59 -5.13 5.80
CA GLU A 112 -9.75 -4.85 4.98
C GLU A 112 -9.92 -3.36 4.80
N CYS A 113 -10.06 -2.90 3.55
CA CYS A 113 -10.45 -1.53 3.27
C CYS A 113 -11.91 -1.26 3.68
N LYS A 114 -12.15 -0.21 4.47
CA LYS A 114 -13.49 0.20 4.90
C LYS A 114 -14.43 0.59 3.75
N THR A 115 -13.87 1.00 2.61
CA THR A 115 -14.64 1.50 1.46
C THR A 115 -14.99 0.41 0.45
N CYS A 116 -14.03 -0.44 0.07
CA CYS A 116 -14.26 -1.47 -0.94
C CYS A 116 -14.38 -2.89 -0.39
N HIS A 117 -14.15 -3.09 0.92
CA HIS A 117 -14.20 -4.40 1.57
C HIS A 117 -13.24 -5.45 0.98
N ASN A 118 -12.26 -5.02 0.20
CA ASN A 118 -11.19 -5.90 -0.24
C ASN A 118 -10.13 -6.03 0.85
N MET A 119 -9.54 -7.22 0.90
CA MET A 119 -8.45 -7.61 1.77
C MET A 119 -7.10 -7.38 1.09
N PHE A 120 -6.16 -6.89 1.88
CA PHE A 120 -4.80 -6.57 1.47
C PHE A 120 -3.78 -7.12 2.47
N LYS A 121 -2.56 -7.36 1.99
CA LYS A 121 -1.39 -7.46 2.87
C LYS A 121 -1.01 -6.06 3.39
N PRO A 122 -0.25 -5.93 4.48
CA PRO A 122 0.17 -4.63 5.02
C PRO A 122 0.91 -3.74 4.02
N GLU A 123 1.82 -4.30 3.23
CA GLU A 123 2.56 -3.56 2.20
C GLU A 123 1.62 -2.99 1.13
N ASP A 124 0.68 -3.83 0.68
CA ASP A 124 -0.31 -3.50 -0.34
C ASP A 124 -1.36 -2.50 0.16
N PHE A 125 -1.78 -2.62 1.42
CA PHE A 125 -2.74 -1.70 2.03
C PHE A 125 -2.23 -0.27 2.02
N CYS A 126 -0.93 -0.05 2.32
CA CYS A 126 -0.31 1.28 2.25
C CYS A 126 -0.30 1.90 0.84
N LEU A 127 -0.43 1.08 -0.20
CA LEU A 127 -0.50 1.50 -1.60
C LEU A 127 -1.94 1.69 -2.09
N HIS A 128 -2.93 1.23 -1.32
CA HIS A 128 -4.34 1.29 -1.68
C HIS A 128 -4.93 2.65 -1.26
N THR A 129 -5.66 3.29 -2.19
CA THR A 129 -6.40 4.52 -1.87
C THR A 129 -7.61 4.67 -2.78
N HIS A 130 -8.71 5.21 -2.22
CA HIS A 130 -9.90 5.61 -2.97
C HIS A 130 -9.92 7.12 -3.28
N SER A 131 -8.89 7.86 -2.86
CA SER A 131 -8.78 9.30 -3.13
C SER A 131 -7.45 9.65 -3.81
N PRO A 132 -7.09 8.98 -4.93
CA PRO A 132 -5.81 9.19 -5.59
C PRO A 132 -5.65 10.62 -6.13
N THR A 133 -6.76 11.33 -6.35
CA THR A 133 -6.79 12.73 -6.81
C THR A 133 -6.33 13.72 -5.75
N ASN A 134 -6.47 13.40 -4.45
CA ASN A 134 -6.02 14.28 -3.37
C ASN A 134 -4.49 14.44 -3.37
N GLY A 135 -3.77 13.52 -4.02
CA GLY A 135 -2.32 13.58 -4.22
C GLY A 135 -1.87 14.18 -5.54
N LYS A 136 -2.75 14.66 -6.44
CA LYS A 136 -2.34 15.19 -7.77
C LYS A 136 -1.43 16.40 -7.69
N ASN A 137 -1.52 17.18 -6.61
CA ASN A 137 -0.70 18.36 -6.35
C ASN A 137 0.37 18.11 -5.27
N THR A 138 0.62 16.84 -4.93
CA THR A 138 1.54 16.46 -3.86
C THR A 138 2.69 15.64 -4.43
N CYS A 139 3.92 16.09 -4.18
CA CYS A 139 5.10 15.30 -4.48
C CYS A 139 5.41 14.36 -3.32
N PHE A 140 5.40 13.06 -3.58
CA PHE A 140 5.73 12.03 -2.60
C PHE A 140 7.18 11.57 -2.77
N TRP A 141 7.91 11.46 -1.66
CA TRP A 141 9.32 11.07 -1.62
C TRP A 141 9.56 10.05 -0.50
N GLY A 142 10.50 9.13 -0.71
CA GLY A 142 10.96 8.21 0.32
C GLY A 142 9.92 7.19 0.82
N PHE A 143 8.85 6.96 0.07
CA PHE A 143 7.92 5.88 0.35
C PHE A 143 8.57 4.55 -0.04
N ASP A 144 8.37 3.55 0.80
CA ASP A 144 8.81 2.18 0.59
C ASP A 144 7.78 1.24 1.21
N ALA A 145 7.10 0.42 0.41
CA ALA A 145 6.04 -0.45 0.93
C ALA A 145 6.54 -1.42 2.04
N THR A 146 7.84 -1.75 2.08
CA THR A 146 8.40 -2.59 3.15
C THR A 146 8.43 -1.89 4.52
N ASN A 147 8.32 -0.56 4.54
CA ASN A 147 8.27 0.26 5.74
C ASN A 147 6.83 0.49 6.25
N TRP A 148 5.87 -0.33 5.81
CA TRP A 148 4.48 -0.29 6.26
C TRP A 148 4.27 -0.20 7.79
N PRO A 149 5.12 -0.78 8.68
CA PRO A 149 4.92 -0.65 10.12
C PRO A 149 4.95 0.80 10.62
N TYR A 150 5.61 1.71 9.89
CA TYR A 150 5.65 3.13 10.20
C TYR A 150 4.48 3.92 9.62
N TYR A 151 3.71 3.31 8.71
CA TYR A 151 2.64 3.99 7.98
C TYR A 151 1.26 3.65 8.53
N ILE A 152 1.07 2.42 9.01
CA ILE A 152 -0.20 1.96 9.58
C ILE A 152 -0.26 2.35 11.05
N ARG A 153 -1.29 3.10 11.41
CA ARG A 153 -1.59 3.53 12.79
C ARG A 153 -3.00 3.11 13.20
N ILE A 154 -3.30 3.17 14.50
CA ILE A 154 -4.69 3.06 14.97
C ILE A 154 -5.48 4.26 14.44
N ASP A 155 -6.69 4.00 13.95
CA ASP A 155 -7.63 5.05 13.56
C ASP A 155 -8.39 5.50 14.81
N ASP A 156 -8.05 6.70 15.29
CA ASP A 156 -8.58 7.31 16.50
C ASP A 156 -9.88 8.10 16.25
N GLU A 157 -10.36 8.18 15.01
CA GLU A 157 -11.65 8.79 14.70
C GLU A 157 -12.80 7.93 15.23
N THR A 158 -13.36 8.38 16.35
CA THR A 158 -14.59 7.84 16.94
C THR A 158 -15.82 8.34 16.19
N THR A 159 -16.64 7.40 15.69
CA THR A 159 -18.03 7.71 15.34
C THR A 159 -18.94 7.51 16.55
N GLU A 160 -20.13 8.12 16.59
CA GLU A 160 -21.07 7.99 17.73
C GLU A 160 -21.42 6.51 18.05
N GLY A 161 -21.40 5.62 17.06
CA GLY A 161 -21.58 4.17 17.25
C GLY A 161 -20.36 3.46 17.85
N ASP A 162 -19.19 4.06 17.75
CA ASP A 162 -17.92 3.52 18.23
C ASP A 162 -17.65 3.83 19.69
N GLU A 163 -18.10 4.99 20.18
CA GLU A 163 -18.00 5.35 21.60
C GLU A 163 -18.72 4.33 22.49
N LEU A 164 -19.89 3.85 22.06
CA LEU A 164 -20.63 2.81 22.77
C LEU A 164 -19.86 1.47 22.77
N ILE A 165 -19.14 1.13 21.70
CA ILE A 165 -18.38 -0.12 21.58
C ILE A 165 -17.08 -0.05 22.38
N LEU A 166 -16.35 1.07 22.33
CA LEU A 166 -15.12 1.29 23.08
C LEU A 166 -15.40 1.34 24.59
N PHE A 167 -16.46 2.04 25.00
CA PHE A 167 -16.91 2.07 26.39
C PHE A 167 -17.32 0.68 26.89
N ASN A 168 -18.01 -0.13 26.07
CA ASN A 168 -18.39 -1.49 26.44
C ASN A 168 -17.22 -2.49 26.43
N ARG A 169 -16.11 -2.18 25.74
CA ARG A 169 -14.91 -3.04 25.67
C ARG A 169 -13.84 -2.69 26.69
N ASN A 170 -13.94 -1.55 27.38
CA ASN A 170 -12.88 -1.01 28.27
C ASN A 170 -11.51 -0.91 27.59
N GLN A 171 -11.45 -0.71 26.26
CA GLN A 171 -10.18 -0.70 25.53
C GLN A 171 -9.65 0.72 25.40
N THR A 172 -8.41 0.93 25.82
CA THR A 172 -7.70 2.20 25.66
C THR A 172 -6.99 2.24 24.30
N LEU A 173 -6.70 3.45 23.80
CA LEU A 173 -5.88 3.63 22.60
C LEU A 173 -4.51 2.94 22.75
N GLU A 174 -3.90 3.05 23.93
CA GLU A 174 -2.62 2.41 24.27
C GLU A 174 -2.70 0.87 24.15
N GLU A 175 -3.81 0.25 24.56
CA GLU A 175 -4.01 -1.19 24.40
C GLU A 175 -4.12 -1.58 22.92
N GLU A 176 -4.81 -0.79 22.10
CA GLU A 176 -4.91 -1.04 20.65
C GLU A 176 -3.56 -0.87 19.94
N GLU A 177 -2.79 0.16 20.30
CA GLU A 177 -1.43 0.38 19.82
C GLU A 177 -0.50 -0.78 20.22
N ASN A 178 -0.59 -1.25 21.46
CA ASN A 178 0.17 -2.41 21.92
C ASN A 178 -0.20 -3.68 21.12
N ARG A 179 -1.49 -3.90 20.84
CA ARG A 179 -1.94 -5.02 20.00
C ARG A 179 -1.42 -4.92 18.56
N LEU A 180 -1.41 -3.71 17.98
CA LEU A 180 -0.83 -3.45 16.67
C LEU A 180 0.68 -3.72 16.66
N ALA A 181 1.41 -3.27 17.70
CA ALA A 181 2.83 -3.53 17.83
C ALA A 181 3.15 -5.04 17.91
N ILE A 182 2.39 -5.80 18.70
CA ILE A 182 2.53 -7.26 18.79
C ILE A 182 2.26 -7.91 17.42
N PHE A 183 1.22 -7.45 16.72
CA PHE A 183 0.92 -7.91 15.37
C PHE A 183 2.10 -7.68 14.41
N ILE A 184 2.65 -6.46 14.39
CA ILE A 184 3.78 -6.08 13.54
C ILE A 184 4.97 -7.01 13.78
N GLN A 185 5.37 -7.18 15.05
CA GLN A 185 6.49 -8.05 15.41
C GLN A 185 6.28 -9.49 14.92
N THR A 186 5.06 -10.01 15.15
CA THR A 186 4.71 -11.38 14.76
C THR A 186 4.69 -11.54 13.23
N TYR A 187 4.17 -10.56 12.51
CA TYR A 187 4.10 -10.58 11.04
C TYR A 187 5.50 -10.57 10.43
N LEU A 188 6.37 -9.66 10.87
CA LEU A 188 7.74 -9.53 10.36
C LEU A 188 8.59 -10.78 10.66
N ALA A 189 8.46 -11.35 11.87
CA ALA A 189 9.14 -12.59 12.22
C ALA A 189 8.76 -13.76 11.29
N ARG A 190 7.48 -13.85 10.90
CA ARG A 190 7.01 -14.89 9.96
C ARG A 190 7.52 -14.68 8.53
N GLN A 191 7.59 -13.43 8.06
CA GLN A 191 8.15 -13.12 6.73
C GLN A 191 9.62 -13.54 6.62
N GLN A 192 10.42 -13.34 7.69
CA GLN A 192 11.83 -13.75 7.73
C GLN A 192 12.03 -15.28 7.71
N GLN A 193 11.06 -16.05 8.22
CA GLN A 193 11.12 -17.51 8.20
C GLN A 193 10.77 -18.09 6.82
N GLN A 194 9.98 -17.37 6.03
CA GLN A 194 9.57 -17.77 4.67
C GLN A 194 10.60 -17.42 3.60
N SER A 195 11.59 -16.58 3.90
CA SER A 195 12.66 -16.16 2.99
C SER A 195 13.95 -16.98 3.13
N ILE A 196 13.96 -18.04 3.94
CA ILE A 196 15.07 -18.99 4.02
C ILE A 196 14.89 -20.01 2.88
N PRO A 197 15.83 -20.09 1.92
CA PRO A 197 15.74 -20.98 0.76
C PRO A 197 15.83 -22.47 1.14
#